data_AF-A0A4Q7N8Y2-F1
#
_entry.id   AF-A0A4Q7N8Y2-F1
#
_cell.length_a   1.000
_cell.length_b   1.000
_cell.length_c   1.000
_cell.angle_alpha   90.00
_cell.angle_beta   90.00
_cell.angle_gamma   90.00
#
_symmetry.space_group_name_H-M   'P 1'
#
loop_
_entity.id
_entity.type
_entity.pdbx_description
1 polymer ?
#
loop_
_entity_poly.entity_id
_entity_poly.type
_entity_poly.pdbx_seq_one_letter_code
_entity_poly.pdbx_strand_id
1 'polypeptide(L)'
;MPAPRWPLRTGLAVLAAPAAAIGLAIAIARRAPLGDALDRLYAGMFIGVLAQLLMLGACLFLGVRTAVPMRRAVAVTHAWAGMVVGLVLFVVCLTGMFAVLKQEIRYWEMPSGRQAATARPDLDALLHAGQARFGDTASLTIQLPDGLRRHAIVAPAGGRPAAGQAALALRAGDASPMPATHGGAADLLVTLHNTLHAGFPGRVIVSLFGFALAFLVAGGVANHPRRAPGLLRLRIGADVRTLALDAHKLLGLWLSPLLLLIAVTGIFSGLGALATVNLAPHAFPDDPRRAMQALMDNASFPAQGQPADMPSLNALVDRHRQAHPGFQVESVAVRHWGDAQAYATLRGHGAGQLSTGVFERFHYRLRDGALLRHDSAAQRGPWTRAFIAIQPLHFAQYGGTASRWVHAAGGLAAALLAASGTWLWLRRRATPEHARTWPRRATQGVCLGLTLACCALLAATSLTPDTLPTRPALQAWVFWGAWLASAAAFAWPGDGGRRAMAALRSAGALLWLAALASLARQSGHPLAAEWPALGLNLLLILAGALLWRLARFSPRHPS
;
A
#
# COMPACT_ATOMS: atom_id res chain seq x y z
N MET A 1 4.68 2.00 -36.93
CA MET A 1 3.22 1.70 -36.94
C MET A 1 2.48 2.96 -36.52
N PRO A 2 1.51 3.43 -37.32
CA PRO A 2 0.68 4.56 -36.93
C PRO A 2 -0.04 4.28 -35.60
N ALA A 3 -0.47 5.32 -34.89
CA ALA A 3 -1.40 5.16 -33.77
C ALA A 3 -2.60 4.34 -34.26
N PRO A 4 -3.08 3.34 -33.49
CA PRO A 4 -4.26 2.62 -33.90
C PRO A 4 -5.38 3.65 -34.09
N ARG A 5 -5.89 3.77 -35.32
CA ARG A 5 -7.06 4.59 -35.61
C ARG A 5 -8.26 3.83 -35.08
N TRP A 6 -8.60 4.07 -33.81
CA TRP A 6 -9.82 3.53 -33.25
C TRP A 6 -10.98 4.28 -33.90
N PRO A 7 -11.92 3.60 -34.58
CA PRO A 7 -13.09 4.27 -35.10
C PRO A 7 -13.83 4.99 -33.96
N LEU A 8 -14.47 6.14 -34.24
CA LEU A 8 -15.26 6.93 -33.28
C LEU A 8 -16.20 6.06 -32.42
N ARG A 9 -16.76 5.00 -33.00
CA ARG A 9 -17.61 4.00 -32.33
C ARG A 9 -16.91 3.29 -31.16
N THR A 10 -15.60 3.04 -31.26
CA THR A 10 -14.77 2.46 -30.19
C THR A 10 -14.61 3.43 -29.03
N GLY A 11 -14.37 4.71 -29.32
CA GLY A 11 -14.27 5.76 -28.30
C GLY A 11 -15.59 5.92 -27.54
N LEU A 12 -16.71 5.97 -28.26
CA LEU A 12 -18.05 6.01 -27.66
C LEU A 12 -18.35 4.77 -26.81
N ALA A 13 -17.97 3.57 -27.28
CA ALA A 13 -18.16 2.33 -26.52
C ALA A 13 -17.32 2.27 -25.22
N VAL A 14 -16.08 2.76 -25.26
CA VAL A 14 -15.22 2.89 -24.06
C VAL A 14 -15.82 3.87 -23.05
N LEU A 15 -16.42 4.96 -23.53
CA LEU A 15 -17.09 5.95 -22.66
C LEU A 15 -18.44 5.44 -22.10
N ALA A 16 -19.13 4.56 -22.83
CA ALA A 16 -20.39 3.95 -22.38
C ALA A 16 -20.18 2.78 -21.41
N ALA A 17 -19.03 2.11 -21.44
CA ALA A 17 -18.74 0.95 -20.59
C ALA A 17 -18.89 1.23 -19.07
N PRO A 18 -18.36 2.33 -18.52
CA PRO A 18 -18.59 2.69 -17.11
C PRO A 18 -20.07 2.79 -16.75
N ALA A 19 -20.89 3.42 -17.59
CA ALA A 19 -22.32 3.60 -17.31
C ALA A 19 -23.05 2.25 -17.26
N ALA A 20 -22.76 1.34 -18.18
CA ALA A 20 -23.31 -0.01 -18.18
C ALA A 20 -22.84 -0.84 -16.97
N ALA A 21 -21.55 -0.79 -16.63
CA ALA A 21 -21.01 -1.48 -15.45
C ALA A 21 -21.63 -0.96 -14.15
N ILE A 22 -21.82 0.36 -14.02
CA ILE A 22 -22.51 1.00 -12.90
C ILE A 22 -23.98 0.57 -12.86
N GLY A 23 -24.67 0.57 -13.99
CA GLY A 23 -26.07 0.12 -14.09
C GLY A 23 -26.24 -1.33 -13.62
N LEU A 24 -25.32 -2.22 -14.02
CA LEU A 24 -25.29 -3.60 -13.55
C LEU A 24 -25.04 -3.69 -12.03
N ALA A 25 -24.07 -2.93 -11.52
CA ALA A 25 -23.79 -2.88 -10.08
C ALA A 25 -25.01 -2.43 -9.26
N ILE A 26 -25.72 -1.41 -9.73
CA ILE A 26 -26.96 -0.92 -9.12
C ILE A 26 -28.05 -1.99 -9.15
N ALA A 27 -28.25 -2.65 -10.29
CA ALA A 27 -29.27 -3.69 -10.43
C ALA A 27 -29.04 -4.84 -9.44
N ILE A 28 -27.79 -5.28 -9.27
CA ILE A 28 -27.40 -6.33 -8.33
C ILE A 28 -27.61 -5.86 -6.88
N ALA A 29 -27.13 -4.66 -6.53
CA ALA A 29 -27.30 -4.11 -5.19
C ALA A 29 -28.78 -4.02 -4.76
N ARG A 30 -29.68 -3.72 -5.71
CA ARG A 30 -31.14 -3.63 -5.46
C ARG A 30 -31.84 -4.98 -5.41
N ARG A 31 -31.52 -5.90 -6.33
CA ARG A 31 -32.41 -7.03 -6.66
C ARG A 31 -31.77 -8.41 -6.58
N ALA A 32 -30.47 -8.52 -6.28
CA ALA A 32 -29.84 -9.85 -6.19
C ALA A 32 -30.50 -10.70 -5.09
N PRO A 33 -30.74 -12.00 -5.31
CA PRO A 33 -31.36 -12.88 -4.32
C PRO A 33 -30.34 -13.32 -3.25
N LEU A 34 -29.68 -12.35 -2.60
CA LEU A 34 -28.79 -12.59 -1.46
C LEU A 34 -29.47 -12.07 -0.19
N GLY A 35 -29.45 -12.90 0.87
CA GLY A 35 -30.17 -12.63 2.12
C GLY A 35 -29.66 -11.42 2.91
N ASP A 36 -28.40 -11.03 2.72
CA ASP A 36 -27.78 -9.86 3.38
C ASP A 36 -27.66 -8.67 2.41
N ALA A 37 -28.18 -7.51 2.81
CA ALA A 37 -28.11 -6.27 2.03
C ALA A 37 -26.67 -5.81 1.82
N LEU A 38 -25.80 -6.02 2.80
CA LEU A 38 -24.38 -5.67 2.69
C LEU A 38 -23.69 -6.56 1.64
N ASP A 39 -24.02 -7.85 1.63
CA ASP A 39 -23.50 -8.80 0.64
C ASP A 39 -23.99 -8.48 -0.78
N ARG A 40 -25.25 -8.03 -0.97
CA ARG A 40 -25.73 -7.51 -2.26
C ARG A 40 -24.97 -6.29 -2.75
N LEU A 41 -24.69 -5.34 -1.86
CA LEU A 41 -23.93 -4.13 -2.19
C LEU A 41 -22.55 -4.50 -2.72
N TYR A 42 -21.83 -5.37 -2.01
CA TYR A 42 -20.50 -5.77 -2.42
C TYR A 42 -20.50 -6.70 -3.64
N ALA A 43 -21.50 -7.57 -3.79
CA ALA A 43 -21.69 -8.34 -5.02
C ALA A 43 -21.81 -7.41 -6.24
N GLY A 44 -22.66 -6.38 -6.14
CA GLY A 44 -22.83 -5.38 -7.19
C GLY A 44 -21.52 -4.68 -7.53
N MET A 45 -20.75 -4.30 -6.51
CA MET A 45 -19.45 -3.65 -6.70
C MET A 45 -18.42 -4.56 -7.40
N PHE A 46 -18.23 -5.80 -6.94
CA PHE A 46 -17.27 -6.74 -7.55
C PHE A 46 -17.68 -7.10 -8.99
N ILE A 47 -18.96 -7.40 -9.22
CA ILE A 47 -19.46 -7.74 -10.55
C ILE A 47 -19.38 -6.52 -11.48
N GLY A 48 -19.63 -5.31 -10.98
CA GLY A 48 -19.44 -4.07 -11.73
C GLY A 48 -17.99 -3.86 -12.16
N VAL A 49 -17.02 -4.06 -11.25
CA VAL A 49 -15.58 -3.98 -11.59
C VAL A 49 -15.19 -5.02 -12.62
N LEU A 50 -15.66 -6.27 -12.47
CA LEU A 50 -15.41 -7.34 -13.44
C LEU A 50 -16.01 -7.01 -14.81
N ALA A 51 -17.27 -6.57 -14.85
CA ALA A 51 -17.93 -6.14 -16.07
C ALA A 51 -17.16 -5.00 -16.74
N GLN A 52 -16.69 -4.01 -15.97
CA GLN A 52 -15.89 -2.92 -16.49
C GLN A 52 -14.58 -3.41 -17.12
N LEU A 53 -13.86 -4.33 -16.47
CA LEU A 53 -12.63 -4.91 -17.02
C LEU A 53 -12.90 -5.67 -18.34
N LEU A 54 -13.96 -6.48 -18.38
CA LEU A 54 -14.36 -7.24 -19.56
C LEU A 54 -14.81 -6.33 -20.71
N MET A 55 -15.63 -5.31 -20.41
CA MET A 55 -16.13 -4.35 -21.40
C MET A 55 -15.01 -3.49 -21.97
N LEU A 56 -14.11 -2.96 -21.13
CA LEU A 56 -12.93 -2.23 -21.60
C LEU A 56 -12.08 -3.10 -22.52
N GLY A 57 -11.85 -4.36 -22.13
CA GLY A 57 -11.17 -5.35 -22.97
C GLY A 57 -11.88 -5.53 -24.32
N ALA A 58 -13.19 -5.84 -24.30
CA ALA A 58 -13.98 -6.06 -25.51
C ALA A 58 -13.99 -4.82 -26.44
N CYS A 59 -14.23 -3.62 -25.88
CA CYS A 59 -14.29 -2.37 -26.64
C CYS A 59 -12.95 -2.08 -27.32
N LEU A 60 -11.82 -2.30 -26.67
CA LEU A 60 -10.50 -2.06 -27.25
C LEU A 60 -10.15 -3.01 -28.41
N PHE A 61 -10.89 -4.11 -28.57
CA PHE A 61 -10.72 -5.09 -29.65
C PHE A 61 -11.90 -5.14 -30.63
N LEU A 62 -12.97 -4.40 -30.37
CA LEU A 62 -14.12 -4.24 -31.26
C LEU A 62 -13.65 -3.56 -32.56
N GLY A 63 -13.89 -4.20 -33.71
CA GLY A 63 -13.51 -3.70 -35.02
C GLY A 63 -12.03 -3.87 -35.41
N VAL A 64 -11.14 -4.27 -34.50
CA VAL A 64 -9.72 -4.55 -34.84
C VAL A 64 -9.55 -5.93 -35.48
N ARG A 65 -10.45 -6.88 -35.15
CA ARG A 65 -10.44 -8.26 -35.66
C ARG A 65 -10.57 -8.37 -37.19
N THR A 66 -11.19 -7.40 -37.85
CA THR A 66 -11.39 -7.40 -39.30
C THR A 66 -10.18 -6.87 -40.07
N ALA A 67 -9.22 -6.21 -39.39
CA ALA A 67 -8.09 -5.54 -40.04
C ALA A 67 -6.72 -6.11 -39.63
N VAL A 68 -6.56 -6.67 -38.43
CA VAL A 68 -5.26 -7.12 -37.90
C VAL A 68 -5.43 -8.37 -37.00
N PRO A 69 -4.52 -9.36 -37.02
CA PRO A 69 -4.58 -10.51 -36.11
C PRO A 69 -4.65 -10.08 -34.63
N MET A 70 -5.50 -10.75 -33.83
CA MET A 70 -5.76 -10.41 -32.42
C MET A 70 -4.46 -10.21 -31.61
N ARG A 71 -3.49 -11.12 -31.75
CA ARG A 71 -2.21 -11.02 -31.04
C ARG A 71 -1.45 -9.73 -31.35
N ARG A 72 -1.51 -9.26 -32.60
CA ARG A 72 -0.86 -8.00 -32.99
C ARG A 72 -1.65 -6.79 -32.49
N ALA A 73 -2.98 -6.87 -32.43
CA ALA A 73 -3.81 -5.87 -31.78
C ALA A 73 -3.46 -5.70 -30.30
N VAL A 74 -3.45 -6.80 -29.53
CA VAL A 74 -3.10 -6.81 -28.10
C VAL A 74 -1.67 -6.28 -27.89
N ALA A 75 -0.71 -6.64 -28.74
CA ALA A 75 0.67 -6.15 -28.66
C ALA A 75 0.79 -4.65 -28.87
N VAL A 76 0.07 -4.11 -29.86
CA VAL A 76 0.07 -2.67 -30.14
C VAL A 76 -0.64 -1.91 -29.02
N THR A 77 -1.79 -2.37 -28.55
CA THR A 77 -2.55 -1.71 -27.49
C THR A 77 -1.80 -1.76 -26.16
N HIS A 78 -1.21 -2.89 -25.78
CA HIS A 78 -0.37 -3.00 -24.58
C HIS A 78 0.81 -2.01 -24.64
N ALA A 79 1.50 -1.93 -25.78
CA ALA A 79 2.65 -1.03 -25.95
C ALA A 79 2.25 0.47 -25.87
N TRP A 80 1.09 0.84 -26.43
CA TRP A 80 0.59 2.22 -26.35
C TRP A 80 0.05 2.57 -24.96
N ALA A 81 -0.79 1.71 -24.38
CA ALA A 81 -1.31 1.91 -23.03
C ALA A 81 -0.14 2.02 -22.03
N GLY A 82 0.84 1.13 -22.12
CA GLY A 82 2.02 1.14 -21.27
C GLY A 82 2.83 2.43 -21.38
N MET A 83 2.92 3.04 -22.56
CA MET A 83 3.54 4.35 -22.73
C MET A 83 2.74 5.48 -22.08
N VAL A 84 1.41 5.47 -22.23
CA VAL A 84 0.53 6.54 -21.73
C VAL A 84 0.48 6.55 -20.21
N VAL A 85 0.31 5.38 -19.58
CA VAL A 85 0.14 5.28 -18.13
C VAL A 85 1.44 4.93 -17.37
N GLY A 86 2.50 4.54 -18.09
CA GLY A 86 3.71 3.97 -17.51
C GLY A 86 4.43 4.88 -16.53
N LEU A 87 4.46 6.20 -16.77
CA LEU A 87 5.12 7.13 -15.85
C LEU A 87 4.39 7.22 -14.51
N VAL A 88 3.06 7.26 -14.52
CA VAL A 88 2.28 7.30 -13.27
C VAL A 88 2.32 5.94 -12.58
N LEU A 89 2.24 4.84 -13.33
CA LEU A 89 2.42 3.49 -12.78
C LEU A 89 3.80 3.32 -12.14
N PHE A 90 4.86 3.91 -12.71
CA PHE A 90 6.17 3.92 -12.08
C PHE A 90 6.14 4.61 -10.72
N VAL A 91 5.56 5.82 -10.64
CA VAL A 91 5.44 6.57 -9.38
C VAL A 91 4.66 5.75 -8.34
N VAL A 92 3.48 5.25 -8.70
CA VAL A 92 2.59 4.50 -7.81
C VAL A 92 3.23 3.18 -7.37
N CYS A 93 3.81 2.40 -8.28
CA CYS A 93 4.39 1.10 -7.93
C CYS A 93 5.68 1.23 -7.11
N LEU A 94 6.54 2.20 -7.43
CA LEU A 94 7.77 2.43 -6.68
C LEU A 94 7.45 2.89 -5.25
N THR A 95 6.52 3.84 -5.10
CA THR A 95 6.08 4.29 -3.76
C THR A 95 5.28 3.21 -3.03
N GLY A 96 4.56 2.34 -3.76
CA GLY A 96 3.85 1.19 -3.23
C GLY A 96 4.76 0.15 -2.58
N MET A 97 5.95 -0.09 -3.14
CA MET A 97 6.99 -0.92 -2.50
C MET A 97 7.30 -0.40 -1.09
N PHE A 98 7.53 0.90 -0.95
CA PHE A 98 7.78 1.52 0.36
C PHE A 98 6.53 1.50 1.26
N ALA A 99 5.33 1.65 0.69
CA ALA A 99 4.09 1.63 1.45
C ALA A 99 3.82 0.27 2.12
N VAL A 100 4.11 -0.84 1.43
CA VAL A 100 4.02 -2.19 2.02
C VAL A 100 5.07 -2.39 3.10
N LEU A 101 6.26 -1.83 2.94
CA LEU A 101 7.35 -1.85 3.93
C LEU A 101 7.25 -0.72 4.97
N LYS A 102 6.05 -0.12 5.16
CA LYS A 102 5.88 1.01 6.08
C LYS A 102 6.39 0.69 7.48
N GLN A 103 6.10 -0.49 8.01
CA GLN A 103 6.51 -0.88 9.35
C GLN A 103 8.04 -1.01 9.45
N GLU A 104 8.67 -1.63 8.46
CA GLU A 104 10.12 -1.80 8.35
C GLU A 104 10.84 -0.45 8.24
N ILE A 105 10.32 0.45 7.42
CA ILE A 105 10.89 1.80 7.24
C ILE A 105 10.68 2.63 8.51
N ARG A 106 9.50 2.59 9.15
CA ARG A 106 9.27 3.29 10.43
C ARG A 106 10.20 2.80 11.52
N TYR A 107 10.40 1.48 11.59
CA TYR A 107 11.36 0.88 12.51
C TYR A 107 12.76 1.43 12.25
N TRP A 108 13.19 1.45 10.99
CA TRP A 108 14.50 1.96 10.59
C TRP A 108 14.67 3.48 10.73
N GLU A 109 13.60 4.27 10.58
CA GLU A 109 13.67 5.73 10.66
C GLU A 109 13.63 6.27 12.10
N MET A 110 13.10 5.48 13.06
CA MET A 110 12.90 5.88 14.47
C MET A 110 13.75 5.01 15.44
N PRO A 111 15.09 5.10 15.42
CA PRO A 111 15.96 4.32 16.31
C PRO A 111 15.70 4.54 17.80
N SER A 112 15.36 5.75 18.24
CA SER A 112 15.07 6.04 19.66
C SER A 112 13.80 5.33 20.17
N GLY A 113 12.95 4.88 19.25
CA GLY A 113 11.76 4.07 19.53
C GLY A 113 12.01 2.55 19.53
N ARG A 114 13.23 2.09 19.21
CA ARG A 114 13.63 0.68 19.28
C ARG A 114 14.07 0.35 20.69
N GLN A 115 13.29 -0.45 21.40
CA GLN A 115 13.73 -1.04 22.66
C GLN A 115 13.42 -2.54 22.64
N ALA A 116 14.12 -3.30 23.48
CA ALA A 116 13.82 -4.71 23.67
C ALA A 116 12.35 -4.87 24.05
N ALA A 117 11.69 -5.90 23.50
CA ALA A 117 10.33 -6.21 23.88
C ALA A 117 10.29 -6.43 25.40
N THR A 118 9.42 -5.69 26.09
CA THR A 118 9.13 -5.94 27.50
C THR A 118 8.43 -7.29 27.63
N ALA A 119 8.73 -8.01 28.72
CA ALA A 119 8.05 -9.25 29.06
C ALA A 119 6.58 -8.94 29.36
N ARG A 120 5.69 -9.25 28.40
CA ARG A 120 4.22 -9.09 28.44
C ARG A 120 3.73 -7.65 28.70
N PRO A 121 2.86 -7.10 27.84
CA PRO A 121 2.25 -5.79 28.11
C PRO A 121 1.45 -5.81 29.43
N ASP A 122 1.63 -4.78 30.26
CA ASP A 122 0.79 -4.51 31.42
C ASP A 122 -0.36 -3.58 31.01
N LEU A 123 -1.51 -4.19 30.71
CA LEU A 123 -2.70 -3.49 30.25
C LEU A 123 -3.32 -2.59 31.32
N ASP A 124 -3.20 -2.97 32.60
CA ASP A 124 -3.76 -2.19 33.71
C ASP A 124 -2.96 -0.90 33.91
N ALA A 125 -1.62 -1.00 33.89
CA ALA A 125 -0.75 0.18 33.95
C ALA A 125 -0.97 1.11 32.74
N LEU A 126 -1.12 0.55 31.53
CA LEU A 126 -1.37 1.33 30.31
C LEU A 126 -2.74 2.03 30.36
N LEU A 127 -3.77 1.35 30.87
CA LEU A 127 -5.08 1.95 31.08
C LEU A 127 -5.01 3.12 32.07
N HIS A 128 -4.38 2.90 33.22
CA HIS A 128 -4.21 3.94 34.25
C HIS A 128 -3.45 5.16 33.71
N ALA A 129 -2.37 4.95 32.96
CA ALA A 129 -1.65 6.06 32.32
C ALA A 129 -2.54 6.83 31.32
N GLY A 130 -3.39 6.12 30.58
CA GLY A 130 -4.40 6.72 29.70
C GLY A 130 -5.43 7.57 30.46
N GLN A 131 -6.00 7.02 31.53
CA GLN A 131 -6.96 7.72 32.39
C GLN A 131 -6.36 8.96 33.04
N ALA A 132 -5.12 8.88 33.52
CA ALA A 132 -4.42 10.02 34.11
C ALA A 132 -4.20 11.16 33.09
N ARG A 133 -3.99 10.84 31.81
CA ARG A 133 -3.73 11.84 30.75
C ARG A 133 -4.99 12.42 30.13
N PHE A 134 -5.96 11.56 29.83
CA PHE A 134 -7.16 11.92 29.07
C PHE A 134 -8.39 12.11 29.97
N GLY A 135 -8.26 11.91 31.28
CA GLY A 135 -9.36 11.94 32.24
C GLY A 135 -10.27 10.72 32.10
N ASP A 136 -11.45 10.81 32.69
CA ASP A 136 -12.51 9.80 32.61
C ASP A 136 -13.22 9.82 31.25
N THR A 137 -12.41 9.86 30.18
CA THR A 137 -12.92 9.72 28.82
C THR A 137 -13.63 8.39 28.74
N ALA A 138 -14.93 8.44 28.40
CA ALA A 138 -15.83 7.29 28.34
C ALA A 138 -15.33 6.14 27.44
N SER A 139 -14.24 6.36 26.69
CA SER A 139 -13.55 5.28 25.99
C SER A 139 -12.07 5.55 25.73
N LEU A 140 -11.23 4.56 26.01
CA LEU A 140 -9.79 4.52 25.72
C LEU A 140 -9.46 3.35 24.81
N THR A 141 -8.46 3.49 23.95
CA THR A 141 -7.91 2.41 23.12
C THR A 141 -6.43 2.26 23.40
N ILE A 142 -6.02 1.03 23.72
CA ILE A 142 -4.64 0.60 23.92
C ILE A 142 -4.26 -0.22 22.69
N GLN A 143 -3.40 0.31 21.83
CA GLN A 143 -2.77 -0.47 20.76
C GLN A 143 -1.54 -1.17 21.35
N LEU A 144 -1.51 -2.49 21.23
CA LEU A 144 -0.43 -3.32 21.75
C LEU A 144 0.79 -3.29 20.83
N PRO A 145 1.99 -3.60 21.33
CA PRO A 145 3.13 -3.92 20.48
C PRO A 145 2.75 -5.03 19.48
N ASP A 146 3.05 -4.80 18.21
CA ASP A 146 2.77 -5.75 17.14
C ASP A 146 3.88 -5.69 16.08
N GLY A 147 4.36 -6.85 15.66
CA GLY A 147 5.46 -7.01 14.72
C GLY A 147 6.70 -6.18 15.11
N LEU A 148 6.95 -5.11 14.35
CA LEU A 148 8.08 -4.20 14.56
C LEU A 148 7.76 -3.02 15.50
N ARG A 149 6.49 -2.76 15.84
CA ARG A 149 6.14 -1.75 16.85
C ARG A 149 6.43 -2.33 18.24
N ARG A 150 7.36 -1.71 18.98
CA ARG A 150 7.82 -2.17 20.31
C ARG A 150 7.17 -1.47 21.50
N HIS A 151 6.36 -0.44 21.25
CA HIS A 151 5.68 0.34 22.28
C HIS A 151 4.16 0.21 22.16
N ALA A 152 3.46 0.45 23.27
CA ALA A 152 2.01 0.60 23.26
C ALA A 152 1.64 2.04 22.91
N ILE A 153 0.47 2.22 22.29
CA ILE A 153 -0.10 3.54 22.03
C ILE A 153 -1.46 3.63 22.72
N VAL A 154 -1.63 4.61 23.61
CA VAL A 154 -2.89 4.86 24.31
C VAL A 154 -3.51 6.15 23.80
N ALA A 155 -4.78 6.09 23.40
CA ALA A 155 -5.53 7.24 22.89
C ALA A 155 -7.02 7.11 23.23
N PRO A 156 -7.80 8.22 23.25
CA PRO A 156 -9.25 8.15 23.34
C PRO A 156 -9.86 7.31 22.20
N ALA A 157 -10.86 6.47 22.50
CA ALA A 157 -11.57 5.71 21.48
C ALA A 157 -12.62 6.61 20.78
N GLY A 158 -12.78 6.48 19.46
CA GLY A 158 -13.86 7.14 18.70
C GLY A 158 -13.50 8.31 17.79
N GLY A 159 -12.23 8.65 17.61
CA GLY A 159 -11.82 9.66 16.64
C GLY A 159 -10.33 9.96 16.69
N ARG A 160 -9.81 10.66 15.68
CA ARG A 160 -8.50 11.30 15.76
C ARG A 160 -8.47 12.12 17.06
N PRO A 161 -7.39 12.05 17.86
CA PRO A 161 -7.27 12.92 19.01
C PRO A 161 -7.57 14.37 18.62
N ALA A 162 -8.32 15.09 19.46
CA ALA A 162 -8.53 16.52 19.28
C ALA A 162 -7.18 17.22 19.07
N ALA A 163 -7.16 18.26 18.23
CA ALA A 163 -5.94 19.02 17.97
C ALA A 163 -5.32 19.49 19.31
N GLY A 164 -4.15 18.93 19.66
CA GLY A 164 -3.46 19.20 20.92
C GLY A 164 -3.37 18.03 21.92
N GLN A 165 -4.16 16.96 21.77
CA GLN A 165 -4.09 15.77 22.65
C GLN A 165 -3.42 14.57 21.95
N ALA A 166 -2.11 14.66 21.70
CA ALA A 166 -1.38 13.56 21.06
C ALA A 166 -1.54 12.23 21.82
N ALA A 167 -1.62 11.12 21.07
CA ALA A 167 -1.63 9.78 21.64
C ALA A 167 -0.38 9.55 22.49
N LEU A 168 -0.52 8.82 23.60
CA LEU A 168 0.60 8.45 24.46
C LEU A 168 1.33 7.25 23.90
N ALA A 169 2.60 7.43 23.52
CA ALA A 169 3.50 6.32 23.27
C ALA A 169 4.14 5.89 24.60
N LEU A 170 3.87 4.67 25.03
CA LEU A 170 4.30 4.14 26.33
C LEU A 170 5.05 2.81 26.15
N ARG A 171 5.99 2.53 27.05
CA ARG A 171 6.56 1.18 27.19
C ARG A 171 5.45 0.23 27.62
N ALA A 172 5.41 -0.94 26.98
CA ALA A 172 4.29 -1.86 27.19
C ALA A 172 4.31 -2.53 28.57
N GLY A 173 5.48 -2.78 29.16
CA GLY A 173 5.59 -3.53 30.42
C GLY A 173 5.39 -2.70 31.70
N ASP A 174 5.62 -1.39 31.67
CA ASP A 174 5.56 -0.53 32.87
C ASP A 174 4.80 0.79 32.64
N ALA A 175 4.20 0.97 31.45
CA ALA A 175 3.53 2.18 31.03
C ALA A 175 4.36 3.48 31.11
N SER A 176 5.70 3.39 31.17
CA SER A 176 6.56 4.57 31.21
C SER A 176 6.58 5.30 29.85
N PRO A 177 6.68 6.64 29.81
CA PRO A 177 6.66 7.40 28.56
C PRO A 177 7.81 7.04 27.61
N MET A 178 7.49 6.96 26.32
CA MET A 178 8.48 6.87 25.24
C MET A 178 9.00 8.26 24.87
N PRO A 179 10.27 8.38 24.42
CA PRO A 179 10.76 9.63 23.86
C PRO A 179 9.94 10.01 22.61
N ALA A 180 9.69 11.30 22.45
CA ALA A 180 9.04 11.83 21.26
C ALA A 180 9.93 11.56 20.04
N THR A 181 9.45 10.73 19.12
CA THR A 181 10.15 10.40 17.87
C THR A 181 9.39 10.95 16.68
N HIS A 182 10.14 11.50 15.73
CA HIS A 182 9.63 12.19 14.56
C HIS A 182 10.23 11.54 13.30
N GLY A 183 9.36 10.97 12.47
CA GLY A 183 9.71 10.38 11.19
C GLY A 183 8.56 10.56 10.22
N GLY A 184 8.87 11.12 9.06
CA GLY A 184 7.91 11.42 8.00
C GLY A 184 8.25 10.76 6.67
N ALA A 185 9.34 9.98 6.57
CA ALA A 185 9.77 9.42 5.29
C ALA A 185 8.79 8.34 4.80
N ALA A 186 8.42 7.41 5.67
CA ALA A 186 7.41 6.40 5.37
C ALA A 186 6.05 7.03 5.04
N ASP A 187 5.59 7.99 5.84
CA ASP A 187 4.28 8.63 5.64
C ASP A 187 4.24 9.47 4.36
N LEU A 188 5.32 10.15 3.99
CA LEU A 188 5.43 10.89 2.73
C LEU A 188 5.24 9.97 1.53
N LEU A 189 5.95 8.83 1.50
CA LEU A 189 5.89 7.87 0.39
C LEU A 189 4.54 7.16 0.32
N VAL A 190 3.97 6.79 1.48
CA VAL A 190 2.61 6.22 1.57
C VAL A 190 1.57 7.21 1.06
N THR A 191 1.70 8.50 1.41
CA THR A 191 0.76 9.55 0.97
C THR A 191 0.86 9.79 -0.53
N LEU A 192 2.09 9.78 -1.08
CA LEU A 192 2.30 9.85 -2.52
C LEU A 192 1.68 8.64 -3.23
N HIS A 193 1.87 7.43 -2.70
CA HIS A 193 1.29 6.20 -3.27
C HIS A 193 -0.24 6.22 -3.25
N ASN A 194 -0.85 6.55 -2.12
CA ASN A 194 -2.28 6.31 -1.90
C ASN A 194 -3.18 7.47 -2.34
N THR A 195 -2.66 8.69 -2.41
CA THR A 195 -3.45 9.91 -2.64
C THR A 195 -2.74 10.91 -3.55
N LEU A 196 -1.50 10.64 -3.99
CA LEU A 196 -0.68 11.61 -4.75
C LEU A 196 -0.57 12.98 -4.06
N HIS A 197 -0.70 13.02 -2.72
CA HIS A 197 -0.83 14.28 -1.92
C HIS A 197 -2.05 15.16 -2.29
N ALA A 198 -3.02 14.63 -3.03
CA ALA A 198 -4.26 15.31 -3.43
C ALA A 198 -5.50 14.82 -2.64
N GLY A 199 -5.32 14.17 -1.49
CA GLY A 199 -6.40 13.67 -0.65
C GLY A 199 -7.31 12.64 -1.34
N PHE A 200 -8.61 12.67 -1.06
CA PHE A 200 -9.56 11.71 -1.62
C PHE A 200 -9.61 11.70 -3.17
N PRO A 201 -9.63 12.84 -3.88
CA PRO A 201 -9.54 12.87 -5.34
C PRO A 201 -8.34 12.08 -5.89
N GLY A 202 -7.16 12.27 -5.29
CA GLY A 202 -5.97 11.53 -5.70
C GLY A 202 -6.07 10.03 -5.44
N ARG A 203 -6.76 9.59 -4.37
CA ARG A 203 -7.03 8.17 -4.13
C ARG A 203 -7.91 7.55 -5.23
N VAL A 204 -8.91 8.29 -5.70
CA VAL A 204 -9.75 7.87 -6.84
C VAL A 204 -8.90 7.75 -8.11
N ILE A 205 -8.03 8.74 -8.38
CA ILE A 205 -7.12 8.72 -9.54
C ILE A 205 -6.20 7.49 -9.48
N VAL A 206 -5.54 7.23 -8.34
CA VAL A 206 -4.67 6.06 -8.16
C VAL A 206 -5.44 4.75 -8.38
N SER A 207 -6.69 4.68 -7.92
CA SER A 207 -7.55 3.50 -8.11
C SER A 207 -7.86 3.22 -9.57
N LEU A 208 -8.01 4.25 -10.41
CA LEU A 208 -8.19 4.08 -11.87
C LEU A 208 -6.95 3.47 -12.52
N PHE A 209 -5.75 3.75 -12.01
CA PHE A 209 -4.53 3.08 -12.48
C PHE A 209 -4.49 1.59 -12.12
N GLY A 210 -5.29 1.12 -11.15
CA GLY A 210 -5.54 -0.30 -10.92
C GLY A 210 -6.16 -0.99 -12.14
N PHE A 211 -7.15 -0.37 -12.80
CA PHE A 211 -7.70 -0.88 -14.07
C PHE A 211 -6.64 -0.90 -15.17
N ALA A 212 -5.84 0.17 -15.28
CA ALA A 212 -4.78 0.25 -16.28
C ALA A 212 -3.71 -0.84 -16.08
N LEU A 213 -3.31 -1.10 -14.83
CA LEU A 213 -2.36 -2.16 -14.50
C LEU A 213 -2.95 -3.55 -14.79
N ALA A 214 -4.20 -3.81 -14.39
CA ALA A 214 -4.89 -5.08 -14.68
C ALA A 214 -4.97 -5.35 -16.19
N PHE A 215 -5.31 -4.31 -16.98
CA PHE A 215 -5.31 -4.37 -18.44
C PHE A 215 -3.92 -4.68 -19.01
N LEU A 216 -2.87 -4.00 -18.52
CA LEU A 216 -1.50 -4.23 -18.98
C LEU A 216 -1.01 -5.64 -18.64
N VAL A 217 -1.30 -6.15 -17.45
CA VAL A 217 -0.96 -7.51 -17.03
C VAL A 217 -1.67 -8.54 -17.91
N ALA A 218 -2.98 -8.42 -18.07
CA ALA A 218 -3.76 -9.32 -18.92
C ALA A 218 -3.28 -9.30 -20.39
N GLY A 219 -3.03 -8.10 -20.93
CA GLY A 219 -2.47 -7.92 -22.28
C GLY A 219 -1.05 -8.47 -22.42
N GLY A 220 -0.22 -8.33 -21.39
CA GLY A 220 1.14 -8.87 -21.34
C GLY A 220 1.15 -10.39 -21.40
N VAL A 221 0.34 -11.05 -20.57
CA VAL A 221 0.16 -12.50 -20.55
C VAL A 221 -0.39 -13.01 -21.89
N ALA A 222 -1.40 -12.34 -22.44
CA ALA A 222 -1.99 -12.69 -23.74
C ALA A 222 -1.00 -12.57 -24.92
N ASN A 223 -0.06 -11.62 -24.84
CA ASN A 223 0.98 -11.43 -25.86
C ASN A 223 2.13 -12.44 -25.78
N HIS A 224 2.25 -13.16 -24.66
CA HIS A 224 3.38 -14.05 -24.42
C HIS A 224 3.39 -15.22 -25.42
N PRO A 225 4.52 -15.48 -26.11
CA PRO A 225 4.61 -16.62 -27.02
C PRO A 225 4.55 -17.94 -26.21
N ARG A 226 3.45 -18.69 -26.35
CA ARG A 226 3.23 -19.97 -25.63
C ARG A 226 4.10 -21.14 -26.14
N ARG A 227 4.75 -21.00 -27.30
CA ARG A 227 5.46 -22.09 -28.01
C ARG A 227 6.97 -21.91 -28.16
N ALA A 228 7.60 -20.97 -27.43
CA ALA A 228 9.04 -20.71 -27.58
C ALA A 228 9.84 -21.39 -26.45
N PRO A 229 10.90 -22.19 -26.74
CA PRO A 229 11.80 -22.77 -25.74
C PRO A 229 12.66 -21.74 -24.98
N GLY A 230 12.44 -20.43 -25.22
CA GLY A 230 13.09 -19.31 -24.56
C GLY A 230 12.32 -18.68 -23.40
N LEU A 231 11.28 -19.35 -22.88
CA LEU A 231 10.41 -18.88 -21.76
C LEU A 231 11.19 -18.40 -20.52
N LEU A 232 12.45 -18.83 -20.37
CA LEU A 232 13.29 -18.58 -19.19
C LEU A 232 14.69 -18.02 -19.53
N ARG A 233 14.94 -17.66 -20.79
CA ARG A 233 16.29 -17.22 -21.19
C ARG A 233 16.46 -15.73 -20.93
N LEU A 234 17.13 -15.41 -19.82
CA LEU A 234 17.75 -14.11 -19.61
C LEU A 234 19.13 -14.12 -20.28
N ARG A 235 19.30 -13.35 -21.37
CA ARG A 235 20.60 -13.26 -22.07
C ARG A 235 21.54 -12.31 -21.34
N ILE A 236 22.17 -12.83 -20.27
CA ILE A 236 23.19 -12.13 -19.49
C ILE A 236 24.42 -11.92 -20.39
N GLY A 237 24.83 -10.66 -20.59
CA GLY A 237 25.94 -10.29 -21.49
C GLY A 237 25.49 -9.72 -22.85
N ALA A 238 24.19 -9.77 -23.17
CA ALA A 238 23.64 -9.06 -24.32
C ALA A 238 23.59 -7.53 -24.08
N ASP A 239 23.30 -6.78 -25.14
CA ASP A 239 23.11 -5.34 -25.04
C ASP A 239 21.94 -4.99 -24.08
N VAL A 240 21.99 -3.79 -23.48
CA VAL A 240 21.02 -3.34 -22.46
C VAL A 240 19.58 -3.40 -22.95
N ARG A 241 19.34 -3.20 -24.26
CA ARG A 241 17.99 -3.29 -24.84
C ARG A 241 17.44 -4.70 -24.74
N THR A 242 18.27 -5.67 -25.13
CA THR A 242 17.91 -7.08 -25.18
C THR A 242 17.67 -7.60 -23.77
N LEU A 243 18.57 -7.27 -22.83
CA LEU A 243 18.39 -7.61 -21.42
C LEU A 243 17.11 -7.02 -20.84
N ALA A 244 16.83 -5.74 -21.08
CA ALA A 244 15.61 -5.09 -20.60
C ALA A 244 14.34 -5.70 -21.20
N LEU A 245 14.36 -6.09 -22.48
CA LEU A 245 13.23 -6.77 -23.13
C LEU A 245 12.98 -8.16 -22.55
N ASP A 246 14.05 -8.93 -22.33
CA ASP A 246 13.95 -10.28 -21.75
C ASP A 246 13.46 -10.20 -20.30
N ALA A 247 14.01 -9.27 -19.51
CA ALA A 247 13.56 -9.01 -18.13
C ALA A 247 12.10 -8.54 -18.09
N HIS A 248 11.67 -7.65 -19.00
CA HIS A 248 10.29 -7.17 -19.06
C HIS A 248 9.28 -8.30 -19.33
N LYS A 249 9.62 -9.23 -20.22
CA LYS A 249 8.78 -10.41 -20.49
C LYS A 249 8.76 -11.38 -19.31
N LEU A 250 9.93 -11.66 -18.74
CA LEU A 250 10.06 -12.63 -17.66
C LEU A 250 9.37 -12.14 -16.39
N LEU A 251 9.70 -10.93 -15.92
CA LEU A 251 9.05 -10.34 -14.74
C LEU A 251 7.55 -10.17 -14.96
N GLY A 252 7.14 -9.71 -16.15
CA GLY A 252 5.73 -9.51 -16.48
C GLY A 252 4.92 -10.80 -16.46
N LEU A 253 5.49 -11.92 -16.91
CA LEU A 253 4.83 -13.23 -16.90
C LEU A 253 4.81 -13.84 -15.49
N TRP A 254 5.98 -13.95 -14.86
CA TRP A 254 6.14 -14.67 -13.58
C TRP A 254 5.44 -13.96 -12.43
N LEU A 255 5.43 -12.63 -12.42
CA LEU A 255 4.74 -11.86 -11.39
C LEU A 255 3.30 -11.52 -11.76
N SER A 256 2.79 -11.94 -12.92
CA SER A 256 1.42 -11.61 -13.36
C SER A 256 0.34 -11.93 -12.32
N PRO A 257 0.36 -13.07 -11.57
CA PRO A 257 -0.68 -13.32 -10.58
C PRO A 257 -0.65 -12.31 -9.44
N LEU A 258 0.54 -11.98 -8.93
CA LEU A 258 0.73 -10.99 -7.87
C LEU A 258 0.38 -9.58 -8.35
N LEU A 259 0.81 -9.20 -9.55
CA LEU A 259 0.51 -7.89 -10.14
C LEU A 259 -0.99 -7.72 -10.39
N LEU A 260 -1.68 -8.79 -10.82
CA LEU A 260 -3.12 -8.77 -10.99
C LEU A 260 -3.85 -8.63 -9.65
N LEU A 261 -3.41 -9.36 -8.61
CA LEU A 261 -3.93 -9.22 -7.25
C LEU A 261 -3.80 -7.77 -6.76
N ILE A 262 -2.62 -7.17 -6.87
CA ILE A 262 -2.36 -5.79 -6.45
C ILE A 262 -3.17 -4.79 -7.29
N ALA A 263 -3.28 -5.02 -8.61
CA ALA A 263 -4.06 -4.17 -9.50
C ALA A 263 -5.55 -4.16 -9.12
N VAL A 264 -6.13 -5.36 -8.93
CA VAL A 264 -7.55 -5.51 -8.58
C VAL A 264 -7.82 -4.94 -7.19
N THR A 265 -7.03 -5.29 -6.18
CA THR A 265 -7.21 -4.74 -4.83
C THR A 265 -7.00 -3.22 -4.78
N GLY A 266 -6.08 -2.68 -5.59
CA GLY A 266 -5.85 -1.24 -5.73
C GLY A 266 -7.04 -0.47 -6.30
N ILE A 267 -7.86 -1.07 -7.17
CA ILE A 267 -9.10 -0.46 -7.68
C ILE A 267 -10.03 -0.11 -6.51
N PHE A 268 -10.15 -0.99 -5.52
CA PHE A 268 -11.11 -0.83 -4.44
C PHE A 268 -10.70 0.18 -3.36
N SER A 269 -9.46 0.69 -3.38
CA SER A 269 -9.00 1.67 -2.39
C SER A 269 -9.82 2.97 -2.38
N GLY A 270 -9.89 3.67 -3.52
CA GLY A 270 -10.67 4.89 -3.70
C GLY A 270 -12.01 4.65 -4.36
N LEU A 271 -12.04 3.85 -5.43
CA LEU A 271 -13.30 3.56 -6.13
C LEU A 271 -14.20 2.63 -5.32
N GLY A 272 -13.66 1.74 -4.48
CA GLY A 272 -14.48 0.91 -3.60
C GLY A 272 -15.17 1.74 -2.51
N ALA A 273 -14.47 2.73 -1.93
CA ALA A 273 -15.07 3.70 -1.01
C ALA A 273 -16.17 4.53 -1.70
N LEU A 274 -15.89 5.06 -2.89
CA LEU A 274 -16.86 5.81 -3.68
C LEU A 274 -18.08 4.93 -4.06
N ALA A 275 -17.84 3.72 -4.55
CA ALA A 275 -18.89 2.77 -4.93
C ALA A 275 -19.74 2.37 -3.72
N THR A 276 -19.15 2.17 -2.55
CA THR A 276 -19.90 1.87 -1.32
C THR A 276 -20.90 2.96 -1.00
N VAL A 277 -20.48 4.23 -1.02
CA VAL A 277 -21.37 5.38 -0.76
C VAL A 277 -22.46 5.51 -1.81
N ASN A 278 -22.14 5.30 -3.09
CA ASN A 278 -23.11 5.45 -4.18
C ASN A 278 -24.06 4.26 -4.33
N LEU A 279 -23.66 3.05 -3.93
CA LEU A 279 -24.51 1.86 -3.94
C LEU A 279 -25.32 1.70 -2.64
N ALA A 280 -24.94 2.36 -1.55
CA ALA A 280 -25.65 2.29 -0.27
C ALA A 280 -27.15 2.61 -0.38
N PRO A 281 -27.62 3.66 -1.07
CA PRO A 281 -29.05 3.95 -1.23
C PRO A 281 -29.83 2.88 -2.00
N HIS A 282 -29.13 1.97 -2.68
CA HIS A 282 -29.74 0.92 -3.48
C HIS A 282 -29.85 -0.41 -2.73
N ALA A 283 -28.94 -0.66 -1.78
CA ALA A 283 -28.99 -1.81 -0.89
C ALA A 283 -29.76 -1.51 0.42
N PHE A 284 -29.70 -0.27 0.89
CA PHE A 284 -30.34 0.25 2.11
C PHE A 284 -31.19 1.48 1.77
N PRO A 285 -32.37 1.30 1.14
CA PRO A 285 -33.19 2.42 0.66
C PRO A 285 -33.70 3.32 1.80
N ASP A 286 -33.99 2.74 2.97
CA ASP A 286 -34.58 3.47 4.10
C ASP A 286 -33.53 4.32 4.86
N ASP A 287 -32.29 3.82 4.96
CA ASP A 287 -31.20 4.54 5.61
C ASP A 287 -29.84 4.13 5.01
N PRO A 288 -29.32 4.89 4.02
CA PRO A 288 -28.02 4.61 3.41
C PRO A 288 -26.85 4.62 4.40
N ARG A 289 -26.97 5.32 5.54
CA ARG A 289 -25.89 5.36 6.56
C ARG A 289 -25.72 4.00 7.24
N ARG A 290 -26.77 3.15 7.22
CA ARG A 290 -26.69 1.77 7.71
C ARG A 290 -25.69 0.92 6.94
N ALA A 291 -25.36 1.22 5.68
CA ALA A 291 -24.34 0.46 4.97
C ALA A 291 -22.97 0.50 5.68
N MET A 292 -22.56 1.70 6.11
CA MET A 292 -21.31 1.87 6.85
C MET A 292 -21.41 1.31 8.27
N GLN A 293 -22.56 1.52 8.93
CA GLN A 293 -22.80 0.96 10.26
C GLN A 293 -22.87 -0.57 10.26
N ALA A 294 -23.41 -1.20 9.22
CA ALA A 294 -23.51 -2.65 9.09
C ALA A 294 -22.16 -3.27 8.74
N LEU A 295 -21.32 -2.57 7.96
CA LEU A 295 -19.95 -2.99 7.68
C LEU A 295 -19.07 -2.94 8.93
N MET A 296 -19.10 -1.81 9.65
CA MET A 296 -18.29 -1.61 10.85
C MET A 296 -18.90 -2.30 12.07
N ASP A 297 -20.22 -2.49 12.07
CA ASP A 297 -21.06 -3.14 13.08
C ASP A 297 -20.65 -2.79 14.51
N ASN A 298 -20.48 -1.50 14.79
CA ASN A 298 -19.93 -1.05 16.06
C ASN A 298 -20.94 -1.32 17.18
N ALA A 299 -20.85 -2.48 17.81
CA ALA A 299 -21.66 -2.82 18.96
C ALA A 299 -21.50 -1.74 20.04
N SER A 300 -22.63 -1.13 20.42
CA SER A 300 -22.72 -0.16 21.50
C SER A 300 -23.51 -0.79 22.65
N PHE A 301 -22.85 -1.00 23.77
CA PHE A 301 -23.50 -1.37 25.03
C PHE A 301 -23.57 -0.10 25.88
N PRO A 302 -24.75 0.53 26.01
CA PRO A 302 -24.88 1.80 26.75
C PRO A 302 -24.57 1.58 28.23
N ALA A 303 -23.97 2.61 28.86
CA ALA A 303 -23.74 2.62 30.30
C ALA A 303 -25.05 2.52 31.08
N GLN A 304 -24.99 1.85 32.22
CA GLN A 304 -26.14 1.66 33.12
C GLN A 304 -26.22 2.75 34.21
N GLY A 305 -25.15 3.52 34.40
CA GLY A 305 -25.02 4.53 35.47
C GLY A 305 -24.84 3.91 36.85
N GLN A 306 -24.51 2.61 36.92
CA GLN A 306 -24.34 1.87 38.17
C GLN A 306 -22.86 1.54 38.36
N PRO A 307 -22.22 2.01 39.45
CA PRO A 307 -20.83 1.68 39.73
C PRO A 307 -20.62 0.16 39.86
N ALA A 308 -19.52 -0.34 39.32
CA ALA A 308 -19.10 -1.73 39.46
C ALA A 308 -17.58 -1.85 39.53
N ASP A 309 -17.11 -2.83 40.30
CA ASP A 309 -15.68 -3.14 40.39
C ASP A 309 -15.15 -3.71 39.07
N MET A 310 -14.01 -3.21 38.63
CA MET A 310 -13.38 -3.62 37.38
C MET A 310 -12.22 -4.58 37.66
N PRO A 311 -12.32 -5.86 37.24
CA PRO A 311 -11.20 -6.79 37.33
C PRO A 311 -10.09 -6.41 36.35
N SER A 312 -8.91 -6.98 36.57
CA SER A 312 -7.71 -6.75 35.75
C SER A 312 -7.95 -7.05 34.26
N LEU A 313 -7.57 -6.10 33.40
CA LEU A 313 -7.55 -6.27 31.95
C LEU A 313 -6.53 -7.31 31.51
N ASN A 314 -5.40 -7.40 32.22
CA ASN A 314 -4.41 -8.45 31.98
C ASN A 314 -5.10 -9.81 32.10
N ALA A 315 -5.73 -10.09 33.25
CA ALA A 315 -6.42 -11.36 33.50
C ALA A 315 -7.50 -11.69 32.44
N LEU A 316 -8.26 -10.68 31.99
CA LEU A 316 -9.23 -10.85 30.90
C LEU A 316 -8.56 -11.29 29.60
N VAL A 317 -7.50 -10.59 29.18
CA VAL A 317 -6.80 -10.90 27.92
C VAL A 317 -6.09 -12.25 28.00
N ASP A 318 -5.59 -12.65 29.15
CA ASP A 318 -4.96 -13.96 29.31
C ASP A 318 -5.96 -15.10 29.26
N ARG A 319 -7.12 -14.94 29.90
CA ARG A 319 -8.24 -15.88 29.75
C ARG A 319 -8.66 -15.98 28.29
N HIS A 320 -8.74 -14.85 27.57
CA HIS A 320 -9.05 -14.84 26.15
C HIS A 320 -7.98 -15.59 25.33
N ARG A 321 -6.68 -15.35 25.57
CA ARG A 321 -5.59 -16.06 24.88
C ARG A 321 -5.63 -17.57 25.12
N GLN A 322 -5.99 -18.00 26.33
CA GLN A 322 -6.14 -19.42 26.65
C GLN A 322 -7.34 -20.04 25.92
N ALA A 323 -8.46 -19.33 25.83
CA ALA A 323 -9.65 -19.78 25.11
C ALA A 323 -9.48 -19.74 23.57
N HIS A 324 -8.67 -18.81 23.06
CA HIS A 324 -8.46 -18.55 21.64
C HIS A 324 -6.97 -18.47 21.28
N PRO A 325 -6.21 -19.58 21.39
CA PRO A 325 -4.75 -19.59 21.22
C PRO A 325 -4.28 -19.15 19.83
N GLY A 326 -5.14 -19.24 18.81
CA GLY A 326 -4.85 -18.79 17.44
C GLY A 326 -5.12 -17.31 17.17
N PHE A 327 -5.69 -16.56 18.11
CA PHE A 327 -6.07 -15.15 17.94
C PHE A 327 -5.02 -14.22 18.55
N GLN A 328 -4.47 -13.32 17.73
CA GLN A 328 -3.50 -12.33 18.19
C GLN A 328 -4.20 -11.01 18.47
N VAL A 329 -4.24 -10.61 19.75
CA VAL A 329 -4.80 -9.32 20.16
C VAL A 329 -3.84 -8.20 19.79
N GLU A 330 -4.28 -7.30 18.92
CA GLU A 330 -3.51 -6.14 18.44
C GLU A 330 -3.89 -4.85 19.19
N SER A 331 -5.13 -4.75 19.67
CA SER A 331 -5.59 -3.62 20.47
C SER A 331 -6.76 -3.96 21.39
N VAL A 332 -6.85 -3.21 22.48
CA VAL A 332 -7.91 -3.31 23.49
C VAL A 332 -8.60 -1.95 23.58
N ALA A 333 -9.88 -1.88 23.27
CA ALA A 333 -10.68 -0.67 23.47
C ALA A 333 -11.58 -0.85 24.69
N VAL A 334 -11.44 0.01 25.69
CA VAL A 334 -12.21 0.02 26.93
C VAL A 334 -13.26 1.12 26.84
N ARG A 335 -14.49 0.83 27.25
CA ARG A 335 -15.57 1.82 27.34
C ARG A 335 -16.31 1.74 28.66
N HIS A 336 -16.76 2.91 29.15
CA HIS A 336 -17.53 3.07 30.38
C HIS A 336 -16.85 2.46 31.61
N TRP A 337 -15.53 2.65 31.77
CA TRP A 337 -14.79 2.07 32.91
C TRP A 337 -15.44 2.44 34.26
N GLY A 338 -15.61 1.46 35.14
CA GLY A 338 -16.27 1.64 36.43
C GLY A 338 -17.80 1.52 36.42
N ASP A 339 -18.42 1.32 35.24
CA ASP A 339 -19.87 1.08 35.12
C ASP A 339 -20.22 -0.43 35.07
N ALA A 340 -21.42 -0.81 35.49
CA ALA A 340 -21.91 -2.19 35.44
C ALA A 340 -22.01 -2.76 34.01
N GLN A 341 -22.10 -1.91 32.97
CA GLN A 341 -22.03 -2.27 31.55
C GLN A 341 -20.72 -1.85 30.90
N ALA A 342 -19.68 -1.57 31.69
CA ALA A 342 -18.32 -1.42 31.18
C ALA A 342 -17.94 -2.62 30.31
N TYR A 343 -17.30 -2.37 29.17
CA TYR A 343 -16.88 -3.44 28.26
C TYR A 343 -15.53 -3.16 27.62
N ALA A 344 -14.78 -4.25 27.41
CA ALA A 344 -13.56 -4.26 26.61
C ALA A 344 -13.84 -4.91 25.26
N THR A 345 -13.34 -4.29 24.20
CA THR A 345 -13.33 -4.83 22.85
C THR A 345 -11.90 -5.22 22.50
N LEU A 346 -11.63 -6.52 22.46
CA LEU A 346 -10.37 -7.07 21.96
C LEU A 346 -10.44 -7.14 20.45
N ARG A 347 -9.49 -6.49 19.78
CA ARG A 347 -9.37 -6.43 18.32
C ARG A 347 -8.07 -7.10 17.91
N GLY A 348 -8.12 -7.88 16.84
CA GLY A 348 -6.97 -8.64 16.40
C GLY A 348 -7.28 -9.45 15.15
N HIS A 349 -6.50 -10.47 14.87
CA HIS A 349 -6.87 -11.45 13.85
C HIS A 349 -6.23 -12.81 14.11
N GLY A 350 -6.80 -13.85 13.53
CA GLY A 350 -6.19 -15.17 13.51
C GLY A 350 -5.00 -15.25 12.54
N ALA A 351 -4.10 -16.21 12.76
CA ALA A 351 -3.03 -16.51 11.80
C ALA A 351 -3.62 -16.92 10.43
N GLY A 352 -3.13 -16.30 9.35
CA GLY A 352 -3.57 -16.59 7.97
C GLY A 352 -4.98 -16.10 7.61
N GLN A 353 -5.66 -15.40 8.52
CA GLN A 353 -6.98 -14.85 8.28
C GLN A 353 -6.89 -13.62 7.36
N LEU A 354 -7.63 -13.62 6.26
CA LEU A 354 -7.73 -12.47 5.34
C LEU A 354 -8.72 -11.42 5.89
N SER A 355 -8.43 -10.92 7.09
CA SER A 355 -9.21 -9.92 7.80
C SER A 355 -8.28 -9.03 8.62
N THR A 356 -8.83 -8.03 9.31
CA THR A 356 -8.06 -7.14 10.19
C THR A 356 -8.79 -6.98 11.52
N GLY A 357 -8.12 -6.43 12.54
CA GLY A 357 -8.75 -6.11 13.84
C GLY A 357 -9.92 -5.12 13.77
N VAL A 358 -10.20 -4.57 12.59
CA VAL A 358 -11.43 -3.82 12.35
C VAL A 358 -12.66 -4.72 12.37
N PHE A 359 -12.55 -5.94 11.84
CA PHE A 359 -13.66 -6.87 11.60
C PHE A 359 -13.65 -8.11 12.52
N GLU A 360 -12.52 -8.42 13.15
CA GLU A 360 -12.43 -9.51 14.15
C GLU A 360 -12.35 -8.92 15.55
N ARG A 361 -13.43 -9.07 16.32
CA ARG A 361 -13.60 -8.40 17.61
C ARG A 361 -14.33 -9.26 18.61
N PHE A 362 -13.81 -9.29 19.84
CA PHE A 362 -14.49 -9.90 20.98
C PHE A 362 -14.87 -8.81 21.98
N HIS A 363 -16.15 -8.74 22.31
CA HIS A 363 -16.69 -7.79 23.28
C HIS A 363 -16.95 -8.52 24.59
N TYR A 364 -16.22 -8.15 25.63
CA TYR A 364 -16.36 -8.71 26.97
C TYR A 364 -16.89 -7.65 27.92
N ARG A 365 -17.89 -7.99 28.73
CA ARG A 365 -18.29 -7.17 29.86
C ARG A 365 -17.18 -7.23 30.91
N LEU A 366 -16.77 -6.07 31.42
CA LEU A 366 -15.61 -5.99 32.29
C LEU A 366 -15.88 -6.56 33.68
N ARG A 367 -17.04 -6.28 34.30
CA ARG A 367 -17.34 -6.71 35.67
C ARG A 367 -17.20 -8.22 35.92
N ASP A 368 -17.56 -9.05 34.95
CA ASP A 368 -17.68 -10.51 35.08
C ASP A 368 -16.86 -11.28 34.02
N GLY A 369 -16.34 -10.58 33.00
CA GLY A 369 -15.64 -11.18 31.88
C GLY A 369 -16.56 -11.94 30.92
N ALA A 370 -17.89 -11.74 30.98
CA ALA A 370 -18.84 -12.42 30.11
C ALA A 370 -18.68 -11.95 28.66
N LEU A 371 -18.63 -12.90 27.71
CA LEU A 371 -18.64 -12.58 26.29
C LEU A 371 -20.01 -12.04 25.89
N LEU A 372 -20.06 -10.76 25.54
CA LEU A 372 -21.27 -10.08 25.06
C LEU A 372 -21.54 -10.41 23.60
N ARG A 373 -20.49 -10.35 22.78
CA ARG A 373 -20.59 -10.47 21.32
C ARG A 373 -19.24 -10.81 20.71
N HIS A 374 -19.25 -11.59 19.63
CA HIS A 374 -18.07 -11.89 18.80
C HIS A 374 -18.37 -11.56 17.34
N ASP A 375 -17.67 -10.58 16.80
CA ASP A 375 -17.74 -10.20 15.40
C ASP A 375 -16.59 -10.85 14.64
N SER A 376 -16.92 -11.45 13.50
CA SER A 376 -15.93 -12.01 12.59
C SER A 376 -16.36 -11.82 11.14
N ALA A 377 -15.39 -11.56 10.26
CA ALA A 377 -15.62 -11.59 8.82
C ALA A 377 -16.16 -12.95 8.36
N ALA A 378 -15.81 -14.05 9.05
CA ALA A 378 -16.28 -15.38 8.71
C ALA A 378 -17.81 -15.54 8.80
N GLN A 379 -18.47 -14.71 9.61
CA GLN A 379 -19.93 -14.70 9.78
C GLN A 379 -20.65 -13.88 8.69
N ARG A 380 -19.91 -13.21 7.80
CA ARG A 380 -20.47 -12.39 6.71
C ARG A 380 -20.66 -13.20 5.43
N GLY A 381 -21.50 -12.68 4.53
CA GLY A 381 -21.65 -13.21 3.18
C GLY A 381 -20.34 -13.19 2.37
N PRO A 382 -20.24 -14.00 1.31
CA PRO A 382 -19.00 -14.20 0.54
C PRO A 382 -18.46 -12.91 -0.10
N TRP A 383 -19.32 -11.99 -0.53
CA TRP A 383 -18.90 -10.74 -1.17
C TRP A 383 -18.43 -9.71 -0.14
N THR A 384 -19.11 -9.64 1.00
CA THR A 384 -18.64 -8.85 2.14
C THR A 384 -17.29 -9.37 2.64
N ARG A 385 -17.12 -10.69 2.75
CA ARG A 385 -15.83 -11.33 3.07
C ARG A 385 -14.74 -10.99 2.06
N ALA A 386 -15.06 -11.05 0.76
CA ALA A 386 -14.14 -10.68 -0.29
C ALA A 386 -13.72 -9.21 -0.19
N PHE A 387 -14.65 -8.31 0.14
CA PHE A 387 -14.35 -6.89 0.35
C PHE A 387 -13.42 -6.67 1.56
N ILE A 388 -13.69 -7.34 2.68
CA ILE A 388 -12.85 -7.30 3.88
C ILE A 388 -11.42 -7.78 3.57
N ALA A 389 -11.27 -8.81 2.73
CA ALA A 389 -9.98 -9.37 2.34
C ALA A 389 -9.12 -8.45 1.46
N ILE A 390 -9.69 -7.41 0.84
CA ILE A 390 -8.96 -6.49 -0.06
C ILE A 390 -7.81 -5.82 0.66
N GLN A 391 -8.06 -5.29 1.86
CA GLN A 391 -7.06 -4.56 2.63
C GLN A 391 -5.86 -5.45 3.00
N PRO A 392 -6.03 -6.60 3.68
CA PRO A 392 -4.90 -7.45 4.02
C PRO A 392 -4.20 -8.02 2.79
N LEU A 393 -4.90 -8.28 1.68
CA LEU A 393 -4.27 -8.70 0.42
C LEU A 393 -3.40 -7.59 -0.19
N HIS A 394 -3.88 -6.35 -0.24
CA HIS A 394 -3.14 -5.23 -0.83
C HIS A 394 -1.92 -4.83 0.00
N PHE A 395 -2.07 -4.77 1.32
CA PHE A 395 -1.00 -4.40 2.26
C PHE A 395 -0.14 -5.60 2.70
N ALA A 396 -0.39 -6.79 2.15
CA ALA A 396 0.31 -8.02 2.46
C ALA A 396 0.29 -8.42 3.95
N GLN A 397 -0.83 -8.17 4.64
CA GLN A 397 -1.06 -8.47 6.05
C GLN A 397 -1.72 -9.84 6.23
N TYR A 398 -1.09 -10.90 5.69
CA TYR A 398 -1.62 -12.27 5.81
C TYR A 398 -0.53 -13.33 6.04
N GLY A 399 0.70 -13.08 5.60
CA GLY A 399 1.85 -13.98 5.76
C GLY A 399 3.00 -13.35 6.56
N GLY A 400 2.68 -12.39 7.43
CA GLY A 400 3.67 -11.65 8.23
C GLY A 400 4.71 -10.93 7.38
N THR A 401 5.97 -11.00 7.79
CA THR A 401 7.09 -10.31 7.12
C THR A 401 7.33 -10.86 5.70
N ALA A 402 7.13 -12.16 5.47
CA ALA A 402 7.39 -12.79 4.17
C ALA A 402 6.47 -12.23 3.07
N SER A 403 5.16 -12.12 3.33
CA SER A 403 4.21 -11.56 2.37
C SER A 403 4.54 -10.11 2.02
N ARG A 404 4.96 -9.30 3.01
CA ARG A 404 5.37 -7.91 2.79
C ARG A 404 6.57 -7.80 1.87
N TRP A 405 7.61 -8.61 2.05
CA TRP A 405 8.78 -8.60 1.16
C TRP A 405 8.46 -9.10 -0.26
N VAL A 406 7.60 -10.11 -0.39
CA VAL A 406 7.13 -10.57 -1.72
C VAL A 406 6.36 -9.45 -2.43
N HIS A 407 5.49 -8.73 -1.73
CA HIS A 407 4.74 -7.60 -2.30
C HIS A 407 5.64 -6.41 -2.61
N ALA A 408 6.64 -6.13 -1.77
CA ALA A 408 7.64 -5.11 -2.03
C ALA A 408 8.45 -5.42 -3.30
N ALA A 409 8.90 -6.67 -3.46
CA ALA A 409 9.56 -7.14 -4.67
C ALA A 409 8.63 -7.03 -5.90
N GLY A 410 7.34 -7.37 -5.74
CA GLY A 410 6.31 -7.17 -6.76
C GLY A 410 6.13 -5.70 -7.17
N GLY A 411 6.07 -4.79 -6.20
CA GLY A 411 5.98 -3.34 -6.44
C GLY A 411 7.22 -2.78 -7.15
N LEU A 412 8.42 -3.20 -6.73
CA LEU A 412 9.66 -2.83 -7.42
C LEU A 412 9.69 -3.37 -8.85
N ALA A 413 9.30 -4.63 -9.05
CA ALA A 413 9.24 -5.22 -10.38
C ALA A 413 8.20 -4.52 -11.27
N ALA A 414 7.04 -4.14 -10.73
CA ALA A 414 6.03 -3.36 -11.45
C ALA A 414 6.57 -1.98 -11.87
N ALA A 415 7.32 -1.30 -10.98
CA ALA A 415 8.00 -0.06 -11.32
C ALA A 415 9.03 -0.28 -12.45
N LEU A 416 9.86 -1.33 -12.35
CA LEU A 416 10.83 -1.68 -13.40
C LEU A 416 10.15 -2.03 -14.73
N LEU A 417 9.01 -2.72 -14.71
CA LEU A 417 8.20 -3.02 -15.89
C LEU A 417 7.67 -1.72 -16.53
N ALA A 418 7.15 -0.80 -15.74
CA ALA A 418 6.64 0.48 -16.22
C ALA A 418 7.75 1.36 -16.83
N ALA A 419 8.90 1.46 -16.17
CA ALA A 419 10.06 2.20 -16.66
C ALA A 419 10.65 1.55 -17.94
N SER A 420 10.88 0.24 -17.92
CA SER A 420 11.44 -0.50 -19.06
C SER A 420 10.50 -0.51 -20.26
N GLY A 421 9.18 -0.65 -20.05
CA GLY A 421 8.17 -0.61 -21.10
C GLY A 421 8.15 0.73 -21.84
N THR A 422 8.08 1.83 -21.07
CA THR A 422 8.15 3.20 -21.58
C THR A 422 9.45 3.45 -22.35
N TRP A 423 10.59 3.04 -21.77
CA TRP A 423 11.91 3.19 -22.41
C TRP A 423 12.05 2.38 -23.71
N LEU A 424 11.62 1.12 -23.72
CA LEU A 424 11.64 0.26 -24.91
C LEU A 424 10.75 0.84 -26.03
N TRP A 425 9.59 1.38 -25.68
CA TRP A 425 8.69 2.01 -26.63
C TRP A 425 9.30 3.25 -27.28
N LEU A 426 9.90 4.12 -26.46
CA LEU A 426 10.57 5.34 -26.93
C LEU A 426 11.75 5.00 -27.84
N ARG A 427 12.62 4.07 -27.43
CA ARG A 427 13.78 3.67 -28.22
C ARG A 427 13.41 3.04 -29.56
N ARG A 428 12.35 2.23 -29.62
CA ARG A 428 11.91 1.61 -30.88
C ARG A 428 11.39 2.62 -31.91
N ARG A 429 11.06 3.85 -31.49
CA ARG A 429 10.42 4.86 -32.34
C ARG A 429 11.21 6.17 -32.46
N ALA A 430 12.35 6.27 -31.79
CA ALA A 430 13.29 7.34 -32.04
C ALA A 430 13.97 7.07 -33.39
N THR A 431 13.83 8.00 -34.32
CA THR A 431 14.57 8.02 -35.60
C THR A 431 15.48 9.25 -35.62
N PRO A 432 16.50 9.30 -36.49
CA PRO A 432 17.35 10.48 -36.64
C PRO A 432 16.55 11.78 -36.86
N GLU A 433 15.46 11.70 -37.63
CA GLU A 433 14.56 12.83 -37.91
C GLU A 433 13.59 13.15 -36.77
N HIS A 434 13.21 12.16 -35.94
CA HIS A 434 12.25 12.32 -34.85
C HIS A 434 12.82 11.73 -33.56
N ALA A 435 13.81 12.43 -32.99
CA ALA A 435 14.56 11.97 -31.82
C ALA A 435 13.73 11.82 -30.52
N ARG A 436 12.45 12.27 -30.50
CA ARG A 436 11.52 12.18 -29.35
C ARG A 436 12.18 12.61 -28.03
N THR A 437 12.89 13.73 -28.10
CA THR A 437 13.76 14.21 -27.02
C THR A 437 12.98 14.54 -25.75
N TRP A 438 11.84 15.24 -25.86
CA TRP A 438 11.04 15.62 -24.69
C TRP A 438 10.42 14.42 -23.95
N PRO A 439 9.72 13.46 -24.61
CA PRO A 439 9.22 12.27 -23.91
C PRO A 439 10.31 11.44 -23.22
N ARG A 440 11.51 11.36 -23.82
CA ARG A 440 12.67 10.69 -23.20
C ARG A 440 13.14 11.44 -21.95
N ARG A 441 13.28 12.77 -22.04
CA ARG A 441 13.66 13.62 -20.89
C ARG A 441 12.65 13.54 -19.76
N ALA A 442 11.35 13.60 -20.06
CA ALA A 442 10.28 13.44 -19.09
C ALA A 442 10.35 12.06 -18.41
N THR A 443 10.55 10.99 -19.19
CA THR A 443 10.71 9.63 -18.65
C THR A 443 11.91 9.52 -17.71
N GLN A 444 13.06 10.10 -18.08
CA GLN A 444 14.25 10.11 -17.24
C GLN A 444 14.04 10.96 -15.97
N GLY A 445 13.48 12.16 -16.10
CA GLY A 445 13.19 13.07 -14.98
C GLY A 445 12.22 12.48 -13.97
N VAL A 446 11.18 11.76 -14.43
CA VAL A 446 10.27 11.07 -13.52
C VAL A 446 10.93 9.84 -12.92
N CYS A 447 11.46 8.93 -13.75
CA CYS A 447 11.91 7.62 -13.25
C CYS A 447 13.20 7.71 -12.44
N LEU A 448 14.25 8.33 -13.00
CA LEU A 448 15.53 8.50 -12.32
C LEU A 448 15.45 9.58 -11.24
N GLY A 449 14.67 10.64 -11.47
CA GLY A 449 14.49 11.70 -10.49
C GLY A 449 13.73 11.24 -9.24
N LEU A 450 12.64 10.49 -9.37
CA LEU A 450 11.96 9.91 -8.20
C LEU A 450 12.85 8.89 -7.48
N THR A 451 13.60 8.06 -8.23
CA THR A 451 14.55 7.12 -7.62
C THR A 451 15.60 7.85 -6.79
N LEU A 452 16.19 8.92 -7.34
CA LEU A 452 17.16 9.76 -6.65
C LEU A 452 16.53 10.46 -5.43
N ALA A 453 15.30 10.96 -5.55
CA ALA A 453 14.57 11.60 -4.46
C ALA A 453 14.29 10.65 -3.29
N CYS A 454 13.90 9.39 -3.58
CA CYS A 454 13.76 8.37 -2.55
C CYS A 454 15.11 8.08 -1.86
N CYS A 455 16.21 7.99 -2.62
CA CYS A 455 17.54 7.77 -2.04
C CYS A 455 18.00 8.96 -1.17
N ALA A 456 17.74 10.20 -1.62
CA ALA A 456 18.03 11.41 -0.87
C ALA A 456 17.19 11.50 0.41
N LEU A 457 15.91 11.12 0.36
CA LEU A 457 15.03 11.03 1.52
C LEU A 457 15.56 10.03 2.55
N LEU A 458 15.98 8.84 2.13
CA LEU A 458 16.57 7.84 3.02
C LEU A 458 17.89 8.36 3.62
N ALA A 459 18.76 8.99 2.84
CA ALA A 459 20.00 9.59 3.34
C ALA A 459 19.73 10.71 4.35
N ALA A 460 18.81 11.63 4.08
CA ALA A 460 18.42 12.68 5.03
C ALA A 460 17.84 12.08 6.32
N THR A 461 17.05 11.02 6.20
CA THR A 461 16.50 10.28 7.34
C THR A 461 17.61 9.65 8.18
N SER A 462 18.62 9.07 7.54
CA SER A 462 19.75 8.48 8.25
C SER A 462 20.75 9.49 8.82
N LEU A 463 20.74 10.74 8.37
CA LEU A 463 21.66 11.79 8.84
C LEU A 463 21.05 12.67 9.93
N THR A 464 19.73 12.65 10.07
CA THR A 464 18.99 13.48 11.03
C THR A 464 18.54 12.66 12.25
N PRO A 465 18.66 13.20 13.48
CA PRO A 465 18.19 12.50 14.69
C PRO A 465 16.67 12.47 14.73
N ASP A 466 16.08 11.35 15.17
CA ASP A 466 14.64 11.16 15.24
C ASP A 466 13.96 11.94 16.37
N THR A 467 14.73 12.57 17.26
CA THR A 467 14.25 13.50 18.27
C THR A 467 13.97 14.90 17.73
N LEU A 468 14.45 15.24 16.53
CA LEU A 468 14.30 16.57 15.93
C LEU A 468 12.84 16.83 15.47
N PRO A 469 12.12 17.80 16.05
CA PRO A 469 10.71 18.06 15.71
C PRO A 469 10.50 18.48 14.24
N THR A 470 11.46 19.20 13.66
CA THR A 470 11.40 19.69 12.26
C THR A 470 11.79 18.62 11.23
N ARG A 471 12.17 17.41 11.66
CA ARG A 471 12.66 16.34 10.77
C ARG A 471 11.67 15.96 9.66
N PRO A 472 10.35 15.80 9.90
CA PRO A 472 9.40 15.50 8.83
C PRO A 472 9.36 16.56 7.73
N ALA A 473 9.44 17.85 8.11
CA ALA A 473 9.48 18.96 7.16
C ALA A 473 10.79 18.94 6.35
N LEU A 474 11.94 18.73 7.00
CA LEU A 474 13.23 18.61 6.34
C LEU A 474 13.25 17.42 5.35
N GLN A 475 12.73 16.27 5.76
CA GLN A 475 12.58 15.09 4.90
C GLN A 475 11.74 15.41 3.65
N ALA A 476 10.63 16.12 3.82
CA ALA A 476 9.79 16.55 2.70
C ALA A 476 10.52 17.50 1.76
N TRP A 477 11.22 18.52 2.29
CA TRP A 477 12.01 19.46 1.50
C TRP A 477 13.11 18.76 0.69
N VAL A 478 13.85 17.83 1.31
CA VAL A 478 14.89 17.07 0.61
C VAL A 478 14.29 16.21 -0.50
N PHE A 479 13.18 15.52 -0.23
CA PHE A 479 12.52 14.67 -1.23
C PHE A 479 12.04 15.49 -2.44
N TRP A 480 11.22 16.52 -2.20
CA TRP A 480 10.64 17.33 -3.27
C TRP A 480 11.70 18.16 -3.99
N GLY A 481 12.66 18.72 -3.24
CA GLY A 481 13.78 19.46 -3.81
C GLY A 481 14.65 18.59 -4.71
N ALA A 482 15.02 17.38 -4.27
CA ALA A 482 15.79 16.44 -5.09
C ALA A 482 15.03 16.02 -6.36
N TRP A 483 13.72 15.78 -6.24
CA TRP A 483 12.92 15.40 -7.40
C TRP A 483 12.78 16.55 -8.40
N LEU A 484 12.45 17.77 -7.95
CA LEU A 484 12.34 18.96 -8.79
C LEU A 484 13.69 19.31 -9.46
N ALA A 485 14.78 19.28 -8.71
CA ALA A 485 16.12 19.53 -9.25
C ALA A 485 16.49 18.50 -10.31
N SER A 486 16.18 17.21 -10.09
CA SER A 486 16.41 16.16 -11.08
C SER A 486 15.54 16.35 -12.33
N ALA A 487 14.25 16.65 -12.16
CA ALA A 487 13.33 16.91 -13.26
C ALA A 487 13.79 18.10 -14.11
N ALA A 488 14.20 19.20 -13.48
CA ALA A 488 14.77 20.37 -14.15
C ALA A 488 16.07 20.02 -14.89
N ALA A 489 16.97 19.27 -14.24
CA ALA A 489 18.21 18.82 -14.85
C ALA A 489 17.98 17.94 -16.08
N PHE A 490 16.96 17.06 -16.10
CA PHE A 490 16.63 16.26 -17.28
C PHE A 490 15.85 17.04 -18.34
N ALA A 491 15.05 18.04 -17.96
CA ALA A 491 14.35 18.91 -18.91
C ALA A 491 15.32 19.77 -19.73
N TRP A 492 16.41 20.25 -19.10
CA TRP A 492 17.41 21.09 -19.75
C TRP A 492 18.03 20.40 -20.98
N PRO A 493 18.33 21.11 -22.08
CA PRO A 493 19.03 20.53 -23.22
C PRO A 493 20.43 19.99 -22.85
N GLY A 494 20.87 18.88 -23.43
CA GLY A 494 22.23 18.33 -23.24
C GLY A 494 22.31 16.81 -23.20
N ASP A 495 23.46 16.29 -22.74
CA ASP A 495 23.76 14.86 -22.67
C ASP A 495 22.98 14.17 -21.53
N GLY A 496 21.78 13.70 -21.87
CA GLY A 496 20.92 12.96 -20.95
C GLY A 496 21.50 11.62 -20.51
N GLY A 497 22.51 11.07 -21.21
CA GLY A 497 23.22 9.85 -20.82
C GLY A 497 24.15 10.11 -19.63
N ARG A 498 24.96 11.18 -19.71
CA ARG A 498 25.80 11.64 -18.59
C ARG A 498 24.97 11.98 -17.35
N ARG A 499 23.84 12.67 -17.53
CA ARG A 499 22.94 12.99 -16.40
C ARG A 499 22.31 11.74 -15.79
N ALA A 500 21.92 10.76 -16.60
CA ALA A 500 21.41 9.48 -16.10
C ALA A 500 22.47 8.71 -15.30
N MET A 501 23.70 8.64 -15.80
CA MET A 501 24.86 8.07 -15.09
C MET A 501 25.09 8.78 -13.75
N ALA A 502 25.13 10.11 -13.75
CA ALA A 502 25.32 10.90 -12.54
C ALA A 502 24.20 10.65 -11.53
N ALA A 503 22.93 10.66 -11.96
CA ALA A 503 21.79 10.38 -11.10
C ALA A 503 21.87 8.97 -10.46
N LEU A 504 22.22 7.94 -11.22
CA LEU A 504 22.38 6.57 -10.70
C LEU A 504 23.55 6.45 -9.71
N ARG A 505 24.69 7.10 -10.00
CA ARG A 505 25.84 7.12 -9.08
C ARG A 505 25.51 7.88 -7.79
N SER A 506 24.91 9.06 -7.90
CA SER A 506 24.47 9.85 -6.74
C SER A 506 23.46 9.07 -5.90
N ALA A 507 22.47 8.43 -6.53
CA ALA A 507 21.52 7.57 -5.83
C ALA A 507 22.22 6.43 -5.09
N GLY A 508 23.16 5.74 -5.74
CA GLY A 508 23.94 4.68 -5.09
C GLY A 508 24.79 5.17 -3.91
N ALA A 509 25.48 6.31 -4.07
CA ALA A 509 26.25 6.93 -2.99
C ALA A 509 25.37 7.36 -1.81
N LEU A 510 24.18 7.90 -2.07
CA LEU A 510 23.21 8.26 -1.03
C LEU A 510 22.71 7.05 -0.25
N LEU A 511 22.48 5.90 -0.91
CA LEU A 511 22.09 4.67 -0.22
C LEU A 511 23.23 4.12 0.66
N TRP A 512 24.48 4.19 0.21
CA TRP A 512 25.63 3.81 1.02
C TRP A 512 25.83 4.76 2.20
N LEU A 513 25.72 6.06 1.97
CA LEU A 513 25.72 7.06 3.04
C LEU A 513 24.62 6.76 4.06
N ALA A 514 23.43 6.38 3.59
CA ALA A 514 22.32 6.05 4.47
C ALA A 514 22.56 4.82 5.33
N ALA A 515 23.12 3.76 4.74
CA ALA A 515 23.48 2.55 5.46
C ALA A 515 24.59 2.82 6.49
N LEU A 516 25.65 3.54 6.09
CA LEU A 516 26.78 3.87 6.99
C LEU A 516 26.34 4.76 8.15
N ALA A 517 25.54 5.80 7.89
CA ALA A 517 25.02 6.67 8.94
C ALA A 517 24.04 5.94 9.87
N SER A 518 23.26 4.99 9.33
CA SER A 518 22.41 4.12 10.15
C SER A 518 23.22 3.19 11.04
N LEU A 519 24.24 2.49 10.50
CA LEU A 519 25.12 1.59 11.25
C LEU A 519 25.90 2.34 12.34
N ALA A 520 26.42 3.53 12.03
CA ALA A 520 27.16 4.35 12.99
C ALA A 520 26.31 4.78 14.20
N ARG A 521 24.98 4.85 14.06
CA ARG A 521 24.05 5.15 15.16
C ARG A 521 23.57 3.92 15.93
N GLN A 522 23.83 2.73 15.42
CA GLN A 522 23.47 1.46 16.05
C GLN A 522 24.55 0.96 17.00
N SER A 523 25.75 1.58 17.01
CA SER A 523 26.84 1.20 17.91
C SER A 523 26.41 1.38 19.37
N GLY A 524 26.37 0.28 20.12
CA GLY A 524 26.00 0.27 21.54
C GLY A 524 24.58 -0.19 21.86
N HIS A 525 23.72 -0.43 20.85
CA HIS A 525 22.40 -1.03 21.07
C HIS A 525 22.45 -2.57 21.06
N PRO A 526 21.55 -3.27 21.79
CA PRO A 526 21.48 -4.72 21.75
C PRO A 526 21.20 -5.24 20.34
N LEU A 527 21.99 -6.22 19.86
CA LEU A 527 21.88 -6.78 18.50
C LEU A 527 20.46 -7.25 18.14
N ALA A 528 19.72 -7.80 19.10
CA ALA A 528 18.34 -8.25 18.91
C ALA A 528 17.37 -7.12 18.54
N ALA A 529 17.60 -5.90 19.07
CA ALA A 529 16.82 -4.72 18.71
C ALA A 529 17.20 -4.20 17.31
N GLU A 530 18.42 -4.43 16.86
CA GLU A 530 18.90 -3.88 15.58
C GLU A 530 18.70 -4.81 14.38
N TRP A 531 18.43 -6.11 14.59
CA TRP A 531 18.32 -7.10 13.51
C TRP A 531 17.41 -6.67 12.33
N PRO A 532 16.17 -6.16 12.53
CA PRO A 532 15.33 -5.71 11.42
C PRO A 532 15.93 -4.50 10.67
N ALA A 533 16.62 -3.60 11.38
CA ALA A 533 17.26 -2.43 10.78
C ALA A 533 18.52 -2.82 9.98
N LEU A 534 19.27 -3.82 10.45
CA LEU A 534 20.42 -4.39 9.73
C LEU A 534 20.01 -5.01 8.39
N GLY A 535 18.88 -5.72 8.34
CA GLY A 535 18.34 -6.26 7.09
C GLY A 535 18.06 -5.17 6.06
N LEU A 536 17.49 -4.04 6.48
CA LEU A 536 17.28 -2.89 5.59
C LEU A 536 18.61 -2.25 5.18
N ASN A 537 19.57 -2.08 6.10
CA ASN A 537 20.91 -1.55 5.77
C ASN A 537 21.62 -2.40 4.72
N LEU A 538 21.57 -3.73 4.82
CA LEU A 538 22.10 -4.64 3.80
C LEU A 538 21.43 -4.40 2.44
N LEU A 539 20.11 -4.24 2.41
CA LEU A 539 19.38 -3.93 1.18
C LEU A 539 19.80 -2.58 0.59
N LEU A 540 20.01 -1.54 1.40
CA LEU A 540 20.52 -0.25 0.93
C LEU A 540 21.91 -0.40 0.31
N ILE A 541 22.80 -1.20 0.92
CA ILE A 541 24.15 -1.46 0.39
C ILE A 541 24.09 -2.17 -0.97
N LEU A 542 23.30 -3.25 -1.05
CA LEU A 542 23.13 -4.03 -2.27
C LEU A 542 22.47 -3.22 -3.39
N ALA A 543 21.43 -2.44 -3.06
CA ALA A 543 20.77 -1.54 -4.00
C ALA A 543 21.72 -0.43 -4.47
N GLY A 544 22.53 0.13 -3.58
CA GLY A 544 23.56 1.12 -3.94
C GLY A 544 24.58 0.56 -4.91
N ALA A 545 25.07 -0.66 -4.67
CA ALA A 545 25.98 -1.37 -5.57
C ALA A 545 25.33 -1.67 -6.93
N LEU A 546 24.05 -2.06 -6.94
CA LEU A 546 23.30 -2.30 -8.17
C LEU A 546 23.16 -1.02 -9.00
N LEU A 547 22.75 0.10 -8.40
CA LEU A 547 22.64 1.39 -9.08
C LEU A 547 23.98 1.86 -9.65
N TRP A 548 25.06 1.70 -8.89
CA TRP A 548 26.41 2.02 -9.35
C TRP A 548 26.84 1.15 -10.54
N ARG A 549 26.52 -0.14 -10.50
CA ARG A 549 26.79 -1.08 -11.60
C ARG A 549 25.96 -0.74 -12.84
N LEU A 550 24.68 -0.40 -12.69
CA LEU A 550 23.81 0.03 -13.78
C LEU A 550 24.34 1.31 -14.46
N ALA A 551 24.90 2.23 -13.69
CA ALA A 551 25.56 3.41 -14.23
C ALA A 551 26.69 3.00 -15.20
N ARG A 552 27.55 2.05 -14.82
CA ARG A 552 28.67 1.56 -15.65
C ARG A 552 28.27 0.88 -16.97
N PHE A 553 27.03 0.43 -17.12
CA PHE A 553 26.52 -0.16 -18.37
C PHE A 553 25.94 0.89 -19.34
N SER A 554 25.66 2.10 -18.86
CA SER A 554 25.16 3.19 -19.71
C SER A 554 26.13 3.81 -20.74
N PRO A 555 27.49 3.67 -20.67
CA PRO A 555 28.39 4.34 -21.60
C PRO A 555 28.82 3.51 -22.82
N ARG A 556 28.44 2.22 -22.93
CA ARG A 556 28.94 1.35 -24.02
C ARG A 556 28.13 1.38 -25.32
N HIS A 557 27.03 2.13 -25.38
CA HIS A 557 26.29 2.30 -26.63
C HIS A 557 25.96 3.77 -26.84
N PRO A 558 26.71 4.47 -27.70
CA PRO A 558 26.25 5.75 -28.23
C PRO A 558 24.97 5.50 -29.02
N SER A 559 23.91 6.21 -28.65
CA SER A 559 22.83 6.59 -29.56
C SER A 559 22.27 7.92 -29.10
#